data_AF-A0AAD4DTY8-F1
#
_entry.id   AF-A0AAD4DTY8-F1
#
_cell.length_a   1.000
_cell.length_b   1.000
_cell.length_c   1.000
_cell.angle_alpha   90.00
_cell.angle_beta   90.00
_cell.angle_gamma   90.00
#
_symmetry.space_group_name_H-M   'P 1'
#
loop_
_entity.id
_entity.type
_entity.pdbx_description
1 polymer ?
#
loop_
_entity_poly.entity_id
_entity_poly.type
_entity_poly.pdbx_seq_one_letter_code
_entity_poly.pdbx_strand_id
1 'polypeptide(L)'
;MCHRAFGRETLYCRRWIIVHWRMTVPKGSTWWIEEITHCYCICKPNCRKWPLDPDDDQERQIHATTGHLVPYEVSLVCQCLLLLIQCVSHSWLSKGIVSFGLKMEILSFMLAIPYFVYIMVLVRHSPALEEILAIPSDYDTDGTEQLPIVLQQISEQEFTHFLNWVYHISVPPPPEEQFLVAILKISHLWMIRNSIKFAIDGLENLTLHSTRRLELARCSARSHSQCKEAWSGFWWKKVARAILHPTNPLPLTQTLQLILEAPLPNDMNAACRQATVDAMIELDGLEVEERIIEGVIRAVTLYFSSL
;
A
#
# COMPACT_ATOMS: atom_id res chain seq x y z
N MET A 1 -19.97 -25.82 -21.93
CA MET A 1 -21.44 -25.64 -21.76
C MET A 1 -21.96 -26.79 -20.92
N CYS A 2 -22.40 -26.53 -19.69
CA CYS A 2 -23.04 -27.52 -18.83
C CYS A 2 -24.49 -27.07 -18.60
N HIS A 3 -25.45 -27.77 -19.19
CA HIS A 3 -26.88 -27.55 -18.93
C HIS A 3 -27.32 -28.48 -17.80
N ARG A 4 -27.65 -27.92 -16.64
CA ARG A 4 -28.61 -28.54 -15.72
C ARG A 4 -29.56 -27.49 -15.20
N ALA A 5 -30.84 -27.81 -15.29
CA ALA A 5 -31.97 -26.91 -15.09
C ALA A 5 -32.14 -26.57 -13.61
N PHE A 6 -31.97 -25.29 -13.28
CA PHE A 6 -32.77 -24.61 -12.27
C PHE A 6 -33.69 -23.62 -12.99
N GLY A 7 -34.91 -23.43 -12.45
CA GLY A 7 -36.01 -22.74 -13.10
C GLY A 7 -35.66 -21.36 -13.68
N ARG A 8 -36.28 -21.08 -14.82
CA ARG A 8 -36.36 -19.86 -15.66
C ARG A 8 -35.87 -18.52 -15.06
N GLU A 9 -34.57 -18.38 -14.82
CA GLU A 9 -33.91 -17.06 -14.77
C GLU A 9 -32.60 -17.12 -15.56
N THR A 10 -32.55 -16.36 -16.66
CA THR A 10 -31.35 -16.25 -17.50
C THR A 10 -30.42 -15.20 -16.91
N LEU A 11 -29.35 -15.62 -16.24
CA LEU A 11 -28.30 -14.74 -15.74
C LEU A 11 -27.29 -14.44 -16.87
N TYR A 12 -26.92 -13.16 -17.03
CA TYR A 12 -25.86 -12.72 -17.93
C TYR A 12 -24.63 -12.28 -17.11
N CYS A 13 -23.52 -13.03 -17.17
CA CYS A 13 -22.21 -12.59 -16.63
C CYS A 13 -21.51 -11.67 -17.65
N ARG A 14 -21.03 -10.49 -17.21
CA ARG A 14 -20.41 -9.47 -18.08
C ARG A 14 -18.88 -9.37 -18.02
N ARG A 15 -18.21 -10.01 -17.05
CA ARG A 15 -16.74 -9.96 -16.93
C ARG A 15 -16.20 -11.22 -16.24
N TRP A 16 -15.04 -11.67 -16.70
CA TRP A 16 -14.32 -12.84 -16.19
C TRP A 16 -12.96 -12.38 -15.65
N ILE A 17 -12.59 -12.84 -14.47
CA ILE A 17 -11.20 -12.80 -13.99
C ILE A 17 -10.65 -14.22 -14.15
N ILE A 18 -9.63 -14.36 -15.00
CA ILE A 18 -8.91 -15.62 -15.19
C ILE A 18 -7.69 -15.59 -14.28
N VAL A 19 -7.59 -16.54 -13.37
CA VAL A 19 -6.39 -16.75 -12.57
C VAL A 19 -5.67 -17.97 -13.14
N HIS A 20 -4.42 -17.77 -13.55
CA HIS A 20 -3.55 -18.85 -13.97
C HIS A 20 -2.85 -19.45 -12.75
N TRP A 21 -3.03 -20.75 -12.55
CA TRP A 21 -2.30 -21.52 -11.56
C TRP A 21 -1.15 -22.27 -12.24
N ARG A 22 0.06 -22.15 -11.69
CA ARG A 22 1.20 -22.97 -12.09
C ARG A 22 1.37 -24.08 -11.07
N MET A 23 1.13 -25.33 -11.47
CA MET A 23 1.34 -26.49 -10.61
C MET A 23 2.60 -27.24 -11.06
N THR A 24 3.48 -27.51 -10.09
CA THR A 24 4.66 -28.34 -10.30
C THR A 24 4.45 -29.65 -9.54
N VAL A 25 4.35 -30.77 -10.26
CA VAL A 25 4.21 -32.10 -9.64
C VAL A 25 5.60 -32.73 -9.42
N PRO A 26 5.79 -33.62 -8.42
CA PRO A 26 7.09 -34.18 -8.06
C PRO A 26 7.85 -34.94 -9.16
N LYS A 27 7.22 -35.24 -10.30
CA LYS A 27 7.84 -35.92 -11.45
C LYS A 27 8.21 -35.00 -12.62
N GLY A 28 8.33 -33.69 -12.39
CA GLY A 28 8.90 -32.74 -13.36
C GLY A 28 7.96 -32.28 -14.48
N SER A 29 6.68 -32.65 -14.44
CA SER A 29 5.68 -32.11 -15.35
C SER A 29 5.13 -30.79 -14.82
N THR A 30 5.06 -29.77 -15.67
CA THR A 30 4.38 -28.51 -15.35
C THR A 30 3.03 -28.48 -16.07
N TRP A 31 1.96 -28.20 -15.34
CA TRP A 31 0.62 -28.06 -15.90
C TRP A 31 0.12 -26.63 -15.69
N TRP A 32 -0.60 -26.12 -16.68
CA TRP A 32 -1.31 -24.85 -16.60
C TRP A 32 -2.80 -25.16 -16.48
N ILE A 33 -3.42 -24.68 -15.41
CA ILE A 33 -4.86 -24.72 -15.26
C ILE A 33 -5.36 -23.28 -15.37
N GLU A 34 -6.24 -23.05 -16.34
CA GLU A 34 -7.00 -21.81 -16.46
C GLU A 34 -8.27 -21.96 -15.60
N GLU A 35 -8.32 -21.23 -14.49
CA GLU A 35 -9.49 -21.21 -13.62
C GLU A 35 -10.18 -19.85 -13.64
N ILE A 36 -11.47 -19.86 -13.95
CA ILE A 36 -12.33 -18.68 -13.86
C ILE A 36 -12.73 -18.53 -12.39
N THR A 37 -12.14 -17.56 -11.71
CA THR A 37 -12.24 -17.44 -10.24
C THR A 37 -13.34 -16.46 -9.80
N HIS A 38 -13.86 -15.62 -10.70
CA HIS A 38 -14.94 -14.68 -10.40
C HIS A 38 -15.97 -14.60 -11.54
N CYS A 39 -17.25 -14.86 -11.23
CA CYS A 39 -18.40 -14.46 -12.06
C CYS A 39 -19.21 -13.45 -11.26
N TYR A 40 -19.25 -12.20 -11.72
CA TYR A 40 -20.14 -11.19 -11.15
C TYR A 40 -21.52 -11.35 -11.79
N CYS A 41 -22.50 -11.82 -11.02
CA CYS A 41 -23.90 -11.78 -11.42
C CYS A 41 -24.48 -10.42 -11.01
N ILE A 42 -24.78 -9.57 -11.99
CA ILE A 42 -25.53 -8.34 -11.73
C ILE A 42 -27.01 -8.68 -11.87
N CYS A 43 -27.72 -8.83 -10.75
CA CYS A 43 -29.18 -8.88 -10.78
C CYS A 43 -29.72 -7.49 -11.09
N LYS A 44 -30.34 -7.30 -12.26
CA LYS A 44 -31.11 -6.08 -12.56
C LYS A 44 -32.40 -6.10 -11.71
N PRO A 45 -32.73 -5.04 -10.95
CA PRO A 45 -33.92 -5.03 -10.11
C PRO A 45 -35.25 -4.82 -10.88
N ASN A 46 -35.30 -4.93 -12.21
CA ASN A 46 -36.53 -4.68 -12.97
C ASN A 46 -36.72 -5.69 -14.11
N CYS A 47 -37.30 -6.84 -13.77
CA CYS A 47 -37.93 -7.76 -14.73
C CYS A 47 -39.38 -8.02 -14.31
N ARG A 48 -40.27 -7.04 -14.58
CA ARG A 48 -41.64 -7.19 -15.11
C ARG A 48 -42.38 -5.84 -15.00
N LYS A 49 -42.62 -5.19 -16.13
CA LYS A 49 -43.88 -4.46 -16.37
C LYS A 49 -44.42 -4.95 -17.70
N TRP A 50 -45.54 -5.69 -17.62
CA TRP A 50 -46.46 -5.83 -18.74
C TRP A 50 -47.28 -4.53 -18.83
N PRO A 51 -47.83 -4.17 -20.00
CA PRO A 51 -48.33 -2.83 -20.26
C PRO A 51 -49.63 -2.60 -19.51
N LEU A 52 -49.74 -1.46 -18.84
CA LEU A 52 -51.01 -0.85 -18.46
C LEU A 52 -51.05 0.55 -19.07
N ASP A 53 -52.26 0.90 -19.50
CA ASP A 53 -52.69 2.10 -20.22
C ASP A 53 -52.07 3.43 -19.73
N PRO A 54 -51.93 4.43 -20.61
CA PRO A 54 -51.47 5.76 -20.24
C PRO A 54 -52.68 6.63 -19.87
N ASP A 55 -53.03 6.67 -18.58
CA ASP A 55 -53.75 7.78 -17.96
C ASP A 55 -53.74 7.59 -16.43
N ASP A 56 -52.75 8.19 -15.76
CA ASP A 56 -52.96 8.88 -14.47
C ASP A 56 -51.65 9.49 -13.97
N ASP A 57 -51.57 10.81 -14.10
CA ASP A 57 -50.66 11.68 -13.36
C ASP A 57 -51.21 11.89 -11.94
N GLN A 58 -50.49 11.48 -10.90
CA GLN A 58 -50.40 12.24 -9.64
C GLN A 58 -49.35 11.70 -8.66
N GLU A 59 -48.32 12.53 -8.46
CA GLU A 59 -47.86 13.01 -7.15
C GLU A 59 -47.66 12.00 -6.00
N ARG A 60 -46.38 11.75 -5.63
CA ARG A 60 -45.97 11.51 -4.22
C ARG A 60 -44.45 11.63 -4.02
N GLN A 61 -44.07 12.70 -3.31
CA GLN A 61 -42.81 12.83 -2.57
C GLN A 61 -42.76 11.80 -1.42
N ILE A 62 -41.66 11.05 -1.27
CA ILE A 62 -41.26 10.41 0.00
C ILE A 62 -39.72 10.46 0.15
N HIS A 63 -39.30 10.81 1.36
CA HIS A 63 -37.95 11.04 1.87
C HIS A 63 -36.91 9.94 1.55
N ALA A 64 -35.73 10.37 1.11
CA ALA A 64 -34.51 9.56 1.09
C ALA A 64 -33.99 9.38 2.53
N THR A 65 -34.10 8.16 3.06
CA THR A 65 -33.43 7.76 4.30
C THR A 65 -32.18 6.99 3.91
N THR A 66 -31.03 7.44 4.42
CA THR A 66 -29.70 6.84 4.27
C THR A 66 -29.70 5.37 4.74
N GLY A 67 -29.64 4.44 3.78
CA GLY A 67 -29.40 3.02 4.05
C GLY A 67 -27.91 2.75 4.20
N HIS A 68 -27.48 2.41 5.41
CA HIS A 68 -26.20 1.75 5.65
C HIS A 68 -26.15 0.43 4.87
N LEU A 69 -25.19 0.32 3.94
CA LEU A 69 -24.85 -0.95 3.31
C LEU A 69 -24.15 -1.85 4.33
N VAL A 70 -24.83 -2.91 4.76
CA VAL A 70 -24.27 -3.97 5.59
C VAL A 70 -23.53 -4.98 4.68
N PRO A 71 -22.34 -5.49 5.05
CA PRO A 71 -21.53 -6.33 4.16
C PRO A 71 -22.00 -7.78 4.21
N TYR A 72 -23.07 -8.11 3.48
CA TYR A 72 -23.52 -9.51 3.30
C TYR A 72 -23.17 -10.10 1.93
N GLU A 73 -22.74 -9.30 0.94
CA GLU A 73 -22.47 -9.82 -0.41
C GLU A 73 -21.17 -10.63 -0.56
N VAL A 74 -20.20 -10.45 0.34
CA VAL A 74 -18.94 -11.23 0.34
C VAL A 74 -19.20 -12.72 0.68
N SER A 75 -20.29 -13.01 1.39
CA SER A 75 -20.69 -14.37 1.79
C SER A 75 -21.03 -15.26 0.58
N LEU A 76 -21.70 -14.71 -0.44
CA LEU A 76 -22.15 -15.48 -1.60
C LEU A 76 -20.98 -15.90 -2.50
N VAL A 77 -19.98 -15.04 -2.65
CA VAL A 77 -18.77 -15.33 -3.46
C VAL A 77 -17.95 -16.44 -2.80
N CYS A 78 -17.78 -16.40 -1.48
CA CYS A 78 -17.10 -17.46 -0.73
C CYS A 78 -17.87 -18.79 -0.80
N GLN A 79 -19.20 -18.76 -0.72
CA GLN A 79 -20.03 -19.97 -0.90
C GLN A 79 -19.91 -20.56 -2.30
N CYS A 80 -19.91 -19.75 -3.36
CA CYS A 80 -19.71 -20.23 -4.72
C CYS A 80 -18.32 -20.82 -4.93
N LEU A 81 -17.26 -20.21 -4.39
CA LEU A 81 -15.89 -20.72 -4.47
C LEU A 81 -15.74 -22.04 -3.69
N LEU A 82 -16.33 -22.13 -2.49
CA LEU A 82 -16.37 -23.37 -1.69
C LEU A 82 -17.15 -24.48 -2.42
N LEU A 83 -18.27 -24.16 -3.05
CA LEU A 83 -19.05 -25.11 -3.83
C LEU A 83 -18.29 -25.57 -5.09
N LEU A 84 -17.51 -24.70 -5.73
CA LEU A 84 -16.65 -25.07 -6.86
C LEU A 84 -15.49 -25.97 -6.41
N ILE A 85 -14.82 -25.64 -5.30
CA ILE A 85 -13.78 -26.48 -4.69
C ILE A 85 -14.36 -27.84 -4.27
N GLN A 86 -15.57 -27.87 -3.70
CA GLN A 86 -16.28 -29.11 -3.39
C GLN A 86 -16.64 -29.91 -4.65
N CYS A 87 -17.10 -29.27 -5.72
CA CYS A 87 -17.38 -29.95 -6.99
C CYS A 87 -16.12 -30.54 -7.63
N VAL A 88 -15.01 -29.80 -7.61
CA VAL A 88 -13.72 -30.25 -8.15
C VAL A 88 -13.16 -31.38 -7.29
N SER A 89 -13.12 -31.23 -5.97
CA SER A 89 -12.65 -32.31 -5.08
C SER A 89 -13.48 -33.58 -5.21
N HIS A 90 -14.80 -33.49 -5.37
CA HIS A 90 -15.66 -34.67 -5.56
C HIS A 90 -15.42 -35.36 -6.92
N SER A 91 -15.13 -34.60 -7.98
CA SER A 91 -14.77 -35.16 -9.29
C SER A 91 -13.36 -35.77 -9.34
N TRP A 92 -12.47 -35.40 -8.42
CA TRP A 92 -11.08 -35.89 -8.36
C TRP A 92 -10.94 -37.06 -7.39
N LEU A 93 -11.69 -37.05 -6.28
CA LEU A 93 -11.80 -38.17 -5.34
C LEU A 93 -12.35 -39.44 -6.02
N SER A 94 -13.26 -39.29 -6.99
CA SER A 94 -13.78 -40.43 -7.77
C SER A 94 -12.74 -41.07 -8.70
N LYS A 95 -11.59 -40.42 -8.94
CA LYS A 95 -10.49 -40.92 -9.77
C LYS A 95 -9.30 -41.45 -8.98
N GLY A 96 -9.39 -41.55 -7.65
CA GLY A 96 -8.30 -42.07 -6.81
C GLY A 96 -7.04 -41.20 -6.80
N ILE A 97 -7.16 -39.92 -7.18
CA ILE A 97 -6.05 -38.97 -7.18
C ILE A 97 -5.95 -38.37 -5.78
N VAL A 98 -4.73 -38.42 -5.23
CA VAL A 98 -4.25 -37.89 -3.94
C VAL A 98 -5.13 -36.80 -3.32
N SER A 99 -5.51 -36.97 -2.05
CA SER A 99 -6.20 -35.97 -1.24
C SER A 99 -5.44 -34.64 -1.25
N PHE A 100 -5.96 -33.64 -1.98
CA PHE A 100 -5.47 -32.27 -1.92
C PHE A 100 -6.16 -31.55 -0.75
N GLY A 101 -5.45 -31.45 0.37
CA GLY A 101 -5.86 -30.60 1.49
C GLY A 101 -5.53 -29.14 1.19
N LEU A 102 -6.43 -28.41 0.53
CA LEU A 102 -6.34 -26.96 0.47
C LEU A 102 -6.71 -26.39 1.84
N LYS A 103 -5.70 -26.12 2.68
CA LYS A 103 -5.89 -25.41 3.94
C LYS A 103 -6.09 -23.92 3.62
N MET A 104 -7.32 -23.45 3.67
CA MET A 104 -7.61 -22.01 3.58
C MET A 104 -7.37 -21.39 4.94
N GLU A 105 -6.25 -20.69 5.07
CA GLU A 105 -5.90 -19.96 6.28
C GLU A 105 -6.36 -18.50 6.19
N ILE A 106 -6.91 -18.00 7.28
CA ILE A 106 -7.48 -16.66 7.42
C ILE A 106 -6.71 -15.95 8.54
N LEU A 107 -6.31 -14.71 8.29
CA LEU A 107 -5.80 -13.81 9.32
C LEU A 107 -6.91 -12.86 9.78
N SER A 108 -7.05 -12.74 11.09
CA SER A 108 -7.88 -11.74 11.75
C SER A 108 -7.04 -10.50 12.08
N PHE A 109 -7.51 -9.34 11.64
CA PHE A 109 -6.94 -8.04 11.99
C PHE A 109 -7.93 -7.26 12.84
N MET A 110 -7.46 -6.67 13.93
CA MET A 110 -8.29 -5.85 14.82
C MET A 110 -8.00 -4.37 14.61
N LEU A 111 -9.02 -3.65 14.12
CA LEU A 111 -9.08 -2.20 14.12
C LEU A 111 -10.23 -1.77 15.04
N ALA A 112 -11.14 -0.89 14.60
CA ALA A 112 -12.40 -0.64 15.33
C ALA A 112 -13.37 -1.83 15.21
N ILE A 113 -13.30 -2.57 14.09
CA ILE A 113 -14.01 -3.83 13.84
C ILE A 113 -13.02 -4.91 13.39
N PRO A 114 -13.33 -6.21 13.58
CA PRO A 114 -12.50 -7.30 13.09
C PRO A 114 -12.60 -7.44 11.57
N TYR A 115 -11.45 -7.62 10.92
CA TYR A 115 -11.34 -7.95 9.50
C TYR A 115 -10.75 -9.35 9.32
N PHE A 116 -11.35 -10.14 8.43
CA PHE A 116 -10.88 -11.47 8.09
C PHE A 116 -10.32 -11.46 6.66
N VAL A 117 -9.03 -11.71 6.51
CA VAL A 117 -8.32 -11.64 5.23
C VAL A 117 -7.67 -12.98 4.93
N TYR A 118 -7.83 -13.46 3.70
CA TYR A 118 -7.22 -14.72 3.26
C TYR A 118 -5.70 -14.56 3.11
N ILE A 119 -4.93 -15.42 3.80
CA ILE A 119 -3.45 -15.37 3.78
C ILE A 119 -2.90 -15.42 2.36
N MET A 120 -3.45 -16.32 1.54
CA MET A 120 -3.00 -16.51 0.16
C MET A 120 -3.08 -15.23 -0.68
N VAL A 121 -4.02 -14.34 -0.37
CA VAL A 121 -4.18 -13.08 -1.10
C VAL A 121 -3.07 -12.11 -0.73
N LEU A 122 -2.76 -11.99 0.56
CA LEU A 122 -1.68 -11.12 1.04
C LEU A 122 -0.30 -11.62 0.60
N VAL A 123 -0.04 -12.92 0.77
CA VAL A 123 1.23 -13.57 0.42
C VAL A 123 1.52 -13.47 -1.08
N ARG A 124 0.49 -13.61 -1.93
CA ARG A 124 0.62 -13.43 -3.39
C ARG A 124 1.16 -12.06 -3.78
N HIS A 125 0.91 -11.04 -2.96
CA HIS A 125 1.31 -9.66 -3.21
C HIS A 125 2.56 -9.23 -2.41
N SER A 126 2.88 -9.92 -1.31
CA SER A 126 3.99 -9.58 -0.42
C SER A 126 4.90 -10.78 -0.14
N PRO A 127 6.09 -10.84 -0.77
CA PRO A 127 7.12 -11.80 -0.40
C PRO A 127 7.56 -11.66 1.07
N ALA A 128 7.52 -10.43 1.62
CA ALA A 128 7.88 -10.20 3.02
C ALA A 128 6.87 -10.84 3.98
N LEU A 129 5.57 -10.77 3.69
CA LEU A 129 4.56 -11.48 4.49
C LEU A 129 4.67 -13.00 4.31
N GLU A 130 5.05 -13.49 3.13
CA GLU A 130 5.35 -14.91 2.93
C GLU A 130 6.44 -15.39 3.88
N GLU A 131 7.57 -14.67 3.94
CA GLU A 131 8.68 -14.98 4.83
C GLU A 131 8.27 -14.91 6.29
N ILE A 132 7.57 -13.85 6.70
CA ILE A 132 7.13 -13.67 8.10
C ILE A 132 6.18 -14.77 8.54
N LEU A 133 5.20 -15.13 7.71
CA LEU A 133 4.20 -16.15 8.03
C LEU A 133 4.76 -17.59 7.92
N ALA A 134 5.88 -17.77 7.23
CA ALA A 134 6.58 -19.06 7.16
C ALA A 134 7.44 -19.35 8.39
N ILE A 135 7.73 -18.36 9.24
CA ILE A 135 8.47 -18.57 10.49
C ILE A 135 7.57 -19.36 11.44
N PRO A 136 7.98 -20.56 11.90
CA PRO A 136 7.24 -21.28 12.93
C PRO A 136 7.13 -20.39 14.17
N SER A 137 5.91 -20.07 14.57
CA SER A 137 5.66 -19.38 15.82
C SER A 137 5.45 -20.42 16.89
N ASP A 138 6.21 -20.36 17.98
CA ASP A 138 5.92 -21.15 19.19
C ASP A 138 4.56 -20.74 19.81
N TYR A 139 4.01 -19.62 19.36
CA TYR A 139 2.69 -19.09 19.70
C TYR A 139 1.77 -19.18 18.46
N ASP A 140 1.12 -20.33 18.27
CA ASP A 140 0.18 -20.61 17.17
C ASP A 140 -1.09 -19.71 17.16
N THR A 141 -1.13 -18.62 17.92
CA THR A 141 -2.35 -17.85 18.18
C THR A 141 -2.43 -16.50 17.46
N ASP A 142 -1.32 -15.92 17.02
CA ASP A 142 -1.35 -14.58 16.40
C ASP A 142 -2.09 -14.60 15.05
N GLY A 143 -3.02 -13.66 14.87
CA GLY A 143 -3.86 -13.59 13.68
C GLY A 143 -5.07 -14.53 13.69
N THR A 144 -5.37 -15.17 14.82
CA THR A 144 -6.63 -15.89 15.04
C THR A 144 -7.74 -14.93 15.48
N GLU A 145 -8.99 -15.41 15.51
CA GLU A 145 -10.12 -14.63 16.04
C GLU A 145 -9.94 -14.28 17.53
N GLN A 146 -9.28 -15.15 18.30
CA GLN A 146 -9.03 -14.95 19.73
C GLN A 146 -7.87 -13.98 19.99
N LEU A 147 -6.91 -13.91 19.06
CA LEU A 147 -5.75 -13.04 19.17
C LEU A 147 -5.46 -12.37 17.80
N PRO A 148 -6.30 -11.40 17.40
CA PRO A 148 -6.18 -10.74 16.11
C PRO A 148 -4.97 -9.80 16.06
N ILE A 149 -4.42 -9.60 14.87
CA ILE A 149 -3.30 -8.68 14.64
C ILE A 149 -3.80 -7.23 14.77
N VAL A 150 -3.28 -6.50 15.76
CA VAL A 150 -3.63 -5.10 15.99
C VAL A 150 -2.77 -4.19 15.10
N LEU A 151 -3.39 -3.50 14.15
CA LEU A 151 -2.70 -2.55 13.27
C LEU A 151 -2.69 -1.15 13.90
N GLN A 152 -1.62 -0.82 14.62
CA GLN A 152 -1.45 0.52 15.15
C GLN A 152 -1.21 1.52 14.01
N GLN A 153 -1.79 2.73 14.15
CA GLN A 153 -1.63 3.85 13.20
C GLN A 153 -2.31 3.69 11.84
N ILE A 154 -3.09 2.63 11.61
CA ILE A 154 -3.92 2.46 10.42
C ILE A 154 -5.38 2.65 10.83
N SER A 155 -6.12 3.52 10.13
CA SER A 155 -7.55 3.67 10.38
C SER A 155 -8.36 2.58 9.68
N GLU A 156 -9.58 2.34 10.15
CA GLU A 156 -10.53 1.41 9.53
C GLU A 156 -10.79 1.75 8.05
N GLN A 157 -10.93 3.04 7.74
CA GLN A 157 -11.15 3.53 6.39
C GLN A 157 -9.93 3.28 5.49
N GLU A 158 -8.71 3.55 5.99
CA GLU A 158 -7.47 3.26 5.27
C GLU A 158 -7.36 1.77 4.95
N PHE A 159 -7.65 0.92 5.93
CA PHE A 159 -7.62 -0.53 5.75
C PHE A 159 -8.65 -1.01 4.73
N THR A 160 -9.86 -0.46 4.79
CA THR A 160 -10.94 -0.78 3.84
C THR A 160 -10.56 -0.39 2.40
N HIS A 161 -9.96 0.77 2.19
CA HIS A 161 -9.46 1.18 0.87
C HIS A 161 -8.40 0.23 0.33
N PHE A 162 -7.46 -0.18 1.18
CA PHE A 162 -6.46 -1.17 0.82
C PHE A 162 -7.08 -2.53 0.45
N LEU A 163 -8.02 -3.05 1.26
CA LEU A 163 -8.70 -4.31 0.95
C LEU A 163 -9.50 -4.22 -0.35
N ASN A 164 -10.18 -3.11 -0.60
CA ASN A 164 -10.89 -2.89 -1.87
C ASN A 164 -9.94 -3.00 -3.07
N TRP A 165 -8.73 -2.44 -2.95
CA TRP A 165 -7.70 -2.57 -3.98
C TRP A 165 -7.21 -4.01 -4.14
N VAL A 166 -6.88 -4.69 -3.04
CA VAL A 166 -6.35 -6.07 -3.02
C VAL A 166 -7.35 -7.05 -3.62
N TYR A 167 -8.63 -6.91 -3.28
CA TYR A 167 -9.70 -7.76 -3.79
C TYR A 167 -10.26 -7.30 -5.15
N HIS A 168 -9.65 -6.26 -5.75
CA HIS A 168 -10.12 -5.66 -7.01
C HIS A 168 -11.61 -5.28 -6.97
N ILE A 169 -12.11 -4.88 -5.81
CA ILE A 169 -13.44 -4.31 -5.64
C ILE A 169 -13.45 -2.97 -6.37
N SER A 170 -14.48 -2.75 -7.19
CA SER A 170 -14.55 -1.64 -8.14
C SER A 170 -14.13 -0.31 -7.54
N VAL A 171 -13.02 0.24 -8.03
CA VAL A 171 -12.53 1.58 -7.69
C VAL A 171 -13.06 2.55 -8.75
N PRO A 172 -13.81 3.60 -8.38
CA PRO A 172 -14.27 4.58 -9.33
C PRO A 172 -13.06 5.33 -9.95
N PRO A 173 -12.96 5.44 -11.28
CA PRO A 173 -11.95 6.28 -11.92
C PRO A 173 -12.43 7.75 -12.00
N PRO A 174 -11.58 8.75 -11.68
CA PRO A 174 -10.23 8.61 -11.12
C PRO A 174 -10.25 8.25 -9.62
N PRO A 175 -9.24 7.49 -9.13
CA PRO A 175 -9.14 7.17 -7.72
C PRO A 175 -8.92 8.43 -6.87
N GLU A 176 -9.58 8.48 -5.72
CA GLU A 176 -9.43 9.57 -4.77
C GLU A 176 -8.05 9.58 -4.11
N GLU A 177 -7.56 10.76 -3.70
CA GLU A 177 -6.26 10.89 -3.03
C GLU A 177 -6.19 10.02 -1.77
N GLN A 178 -7.21 10.06 -0.91
CA GLN A 178 -7.24 9.28 0.34
C GLN A 178 -7.13 7.78 0.09
N PHE A 179 -7.77 7.30 -0.98
CA PHE A 179 -7.70 5.91 -1.41
C PHE A 179 -6.26 5.51 -1.79
N LEU A 180 -5.59 6.34 -2.59
CA LEU A 180 -4.20 6.10 -3.01
C LEU A 180 -3.22 6.19 -1.84
N VAL A 181 -3.39 7.17 -0.93
CA VAL A 181 -2.55 7.33 0.26
C VAL A 181 -2.70 6.14 1.21
N ALA A 182 -3.92 5.65 1.41
CA ALA A 182 -4.18 4.47 2.22
C ALA A 182 -3.47 3.22 1.66
N ILE A 183 -3.58 3.01 0.33
CA ILE A 183 -2.87 1.93 -0.36
C ILE A 183 -1.36 2.10 -0.18
N LEU A 184 -0.82 3.29 -0.44
CA LEU A 184 0.62 3.56 -0.34
C LEU A 184 1.14 3.24 1.06
N LYS A 185 0.45 3.72 2.10
CA LYS A 185 0.82 3.55 3.51
C LYS A 185 0.88 2.07 3.92
N ILE A 186 -0.19 1.31 3.68
CA ILE A 186 -0.26 -0.12 4.05
C ILE A 186 0.67 -0.96 3.19
N SER A 187 0.78 -0.64 1.89
CA SER A 187 1.66 -1.36 0.98
C SER A 187 3.13 -1.17 1.29
N HIS A 188 3.54 0.01 1.79
CA HIS A 188 4.87 0.19 2.33
C HIS A 188 5.12 -0.65 3.58
N LEU A 189 4.15 -0.70 4.51
CA LEU A 189 4.27 -1.50 5.73
C LEU A 189 4.51 -2.99 5.43
N TRP A 190 3.85 -3.50 4.39
CA TRP A 190 3.89 -4.91 3.99
C TRP A 190 4.70 -5.17 2.72
N MET A 191 5.49 -4.20 2.26
CA MET A 191 6.37 -4.33 1.09
C MET A 191 5.68 -4.82 -0.21
N ILE A 192 4.44 -4.41 -0.45
CA ILE A 192 3.67 -4.79 -1.65
C ILE A 192 4.02 -3.84 -2.80
N ARG A 193 5.07 -4.19 -3.56
CA ARG A 193 5.68 -3.31 -4.58
C ARG A 193 4.70 -2.87 -5.68
N ASN A 194 3.83 -3.76 -6.14
CA ASN A 194 2.88 -3.43 -7.21
C ASN A 194 1.84 -2.39 -6.76
N SER A 195 1.38 -2.48 -5.51
CA SER A 195 0.46 -1.50 -4.92
C SER A 195 1.14 -0.16 -4.68
N ILE A 196 2.39 -0.16 -4.23
CA ILE A 196 3.19 1.06 -4.07
C ILE A 196 3.28 1.79 -5.41
N LYS A 197 3.67 1.06 -6.47
CA LYS A 197 3.73 1.63 -7.82
C LYS A 197 2.38 2.17 -8.29
N PHE A 198 1.31 1.40 -8.14
CA PHE A 198 -0.04 1.84 -8.48
C PHE A 198 -0.44 3.14 -7.77
N ALA A 199 -0.16 3.23 -6.46
CA ALA A 199 -0.51 4.39 -5.67
C ALA A 199 0.32 5.63 -6.07
N ILE A 200 1.63 5.48 -6.31
CA ILE A 200 2.50 6.55 -6.79
C ILE A 200 2.04 7.05 -8.16
N ASP A 201 1.86 6.15 -9.13
CA ASP A 201 1.40 6.49 -10.49
C ASP A 201 0.03 7.20 -10.42
N GLY A 202 -0.87 6.77 -9.53
CA GLY A 202 -2.15 7.43 -9.28
C GLY A 202 -2.00 8.84 -8.71
N LEU A 203 -1.14 9.02 -7.71
CA LEU A 203 -0.91 10.32 -7.05
C LEU A 203 -0.24 11.33 -7.97
N GLU A 204 0.66 10.88 -8.87
CA GLU A 204 1.30 11.74 -9.88
C GLU A 204 0.29 12.31 -10.88
N ASN A 205 -0.75 11.54 -11.20
CA ASN A 205 -1.84 11.95 -12.09
C ASN A 205 -2.86 12.88 -11.41
N LEU A 206 -2.83 13.01 -10.08
CA LEU A 206 -3.66 13.98 -9.38
C LEU A 206 -3.00 15.37 -9.38
N THR A 207 -3.83 16.40 -9.57
CA THR A 207 -3.41 17.80 -9.41
C THR A 207 -3.31 18.13 -7.92
N LEU A 208 -2.23 17.66 -7.29
CA LEU A 208 -1.93 17.92 -5.88
C LEU A 208 -1.14 19.21 -5.72
N HIS A 209 -1.48 19.99 -4.69
CA HIS A 209 -0.69 21.15 -4.29
C HIS A 209 0.73 20.72 -3.89
N SER A 210 1.75 21.54 -4.16
CA SER A 210 3.17 21.22 -3.86
C SER A 210 3.39 20.89 -2.38
N THR A 211 2.72 21.60 -1.47
CA THR A 211 2.74 21.31 -0.02
C THR A 211 2.24 19.90 0.28
N ARG A 212 1.15 19.48 -0.39
CA ARG A 212 0.58 18.15 -0.18
C ARG A 212 1.49 17.05 -0.73
N ARG A 213 2.14 17.29 -1.88
CA ARG A 213 3.18 16.38 -2.40
C ARG A 213 4.33 16.22 -1.42
N LEU A 214 4.77 17.32 -0.79
CA LEU A 214 5.81 17.29 0.23
C LEU A 214 5.38 16.49 1.47
N GLU A 215 4.14 16.68 1.94
CA GLU A 215 3.57 15.91 3.05
C GLU A 215 3.58 14.41 2.78
N LEU A 216 3.14 14.00 1.58
CA LEU A 216 3.14 12.60 1.16
C LEU A 216 4.55 12.04 0.97
N ALA A 217 5.51 12.90 0.62
CA ALA A 217 6.91 12.52 0.49
C ALA A 217 7.67 12.42 1.82
N ARG A 218 7.07 12.82 2.96
CA ARG A 218 7.75 12.76 4.27
C ARG A 218 8.16 11.32 4.58
N CYS A 219 9.44 11.14 4.94
CA CYS A 219 10.00 9.86 5.35
C CYS A 219 9.18 9.35 6.56
N SER A 220 8.55 8.18 6.43
CA SER A 220 7.81 7.54 7.52
C SER A 220 8.70 7.35 8.75
N ALA A 221 8.14 7.28 9.96
CA ALA A 221 8.92 7.10 11.19
C ALA A 221 9.87 5.88 11.13
N ARG A 222 9.44 4.79 10.47
CA ARG A 222 10.23 3.56 10.31
C ARG A 222 11.37 3.72 9.31
N SER A 223 11.19 4.50 8.25
CA SER A 223 12.26 4.84 7.29
C SER A 223 13.14 5.99 7.78
N HIS A 224 12.71 6.77 8.78
CA HIS A 224 13.47 7.92 9.27
C HIS A 224 14.79 7.50 9.93
N SER A 225 14.84 6.34 10.59
CA SER A 225 16.10 5.78 11.11
C SER A 225 17.11 5.49 9.99
N GLN A 226 16.64 4.92 8.87
CA GLN A 226 17.46 4.68 7.67
C GLN A 226 17.88 6.00 7.02
N CYS A 227 16.95 6.95 6.86
CA CYS A 227 17.22 8.32 6.39
C CYS A 227 18.35 8.97 7.24
N LYS A 228 18.30 8.79 8.58
CA LYS A 228 19.30 9.32 9.54
C LYS A 228 20.65 8.61 9.43
N GLU A 229 20.68 7.30 9.33
CA GLU A 229 21.92 6.53 9.19
C GLU A 229 22.62 6.82 7.86
N ALA A 230 21.84 6.86 6.77
CA ALA A 230 22.32 7.23 5.44
C ALA A 230 22.90 8.66 5.42
N TRP A 231 22.20 9.61 6.05
CA TRP A 231 22.68 10.98 6.20
C TRP A 231 23.98 11.06 7.01
N SER A 232 24.05 10.38 8.15
CA SER A 232 25.26 10.33 8.98
C SER A 232 26.44 9.76 8.19
N GLY A 233 26.23 8.66 7.48
CA GLY A 233 27.24 8.05 6.62
C GLY A 233 27.71 8.99 5.52
N PHE A 234 26.77 9.67 4.85
CA PHE A 234 27.06 10.69 3.85
C PHE A 234 27.86 11.86 4.42
N TRP A 235 27.41 12.43 5.52
CA TRP A 235 28.02 13.55 6.21
C TRP A 235 29.50 13.26 6.53
N TRP A 236 29.76 12.14 7.21
CA TRP A 236 31.14 11.80 7.59
C TRP A 236 32.03 11.41 6.42
N LYS A 237 31.50 10.75 5.39
CA LYS A 237 32.30 10.28 4.25
C LYS A 237 32.58 11.38 3.22
N LYS A 238 31.73 12.39 3.11
CA LYS A 238 31.83 13.43 2.07
C LYS A 238 32.01 14.81 2.68
N VAL A 239 31.04 15.27 3.47
CA VAL A 239 30.99 16.65 3.94
C VAL A 239 32.07 16.95 4.98
N ALA A 240 32.10 16.19 6.08
CA ALA A 240 33.03 16.43 7.18
C ALA A 240 34.50 16.31 6.75
N ARG A 241 34.81 15.37 5.84
CA ARG A 241 36.17 15.22 5.30
C ARG A 241 36.61 16.39 4.43
N ALA A 242 35.68 17.00 3.70
CA ALA A 242 35.98 18.19 2.91
C ALA A 242 36.25 19.39 3.83
N ILE A 243 35.41 19.60 4.85
CA ILE A 243 35.55 20.70 5.82
C ILE A 243 36.84 20.55 6.63
N LEU A 244 37.14 19.34 7.12
CA LEU A 244 38.26 19.07 8.02
C LEU A 244 39.54 18.67 7.28
N HIS A 245 39.67 19.00 5.99
CA HIS A 245 40.85 18.62 5.21
C HIS A 245 42.08 19.42 5.69
N PRO A 246 43.23 18.77 6.00
CA PRO A 246 44.34 19.42 6.69
C PRO A 246 45.07 20.48 5.85
N THR A 247 45.04 20.37 4.53
CA THR A 247 45.77 21.26 3.62
C THR A 247 44.87 22.09 2.71
N ASN A 248 43.58 21.77 2.65
CA ASN A 248 42.63 22.43 1.76
C ASN A 248 41.20 22.28 2.31
N PRO A 249 40.93 22.82 3.52
CA PRO A 249 39.62 22.73 4.13
C PRO A 249 38.59 23.45 3.26
N LEU A 250 37.42 22.84 3.10
CA LEU A 250 36.28 23.47 2.42
C LEU A 250 35.70 24.56 3.34
N PRO A 251 35.55 25.81 2.84
CA PRO A 251 34.85 26.86 3.59
C PRO A 251 33.43 26.42 3.95
N LEU A 252 32.95 26.76 5.14
CA LEU A 252 31.59 26.43 5.59
C LEU A 252 30.53 27.03 4.66
N THR A 253 30.80 28.21 4.08
CA THR A 253 29.94 28.87 3.07
C THR A 253 29.71 28.02 1.82
N GLN A 254 30.65 27.13 1.46
CA GLN A 254 30.54 26.22 0.31
C GLN A 254 29.94 24.86 0.67
N THR A 255 29.68 24.60 1.95
CA THR A 255 29.20 23.30 2.43
C THR A 255 27.81 22.96 1.90
N LEU A 256 26.90 23.93 1.83
CA LEU A 256 25.54 23.69 1.30
C LEU A 256 25.58 23.30 -0.18
N GLN A 257 26.42 23.97 -0.96
CA GLN A 257 26.60 23.65 -2.37
C GLN A 257 27.12 22.22 -2.56
N LEU A 258 28.13 21.82 -1.77
CA LEU A 258 28.63 20.43 -1.78
C LEU A 258 27.52 19.41 -1.45
N ILE A 259 26.67 19.70 -0.47
CA ILE A 259 25.55 18.82 -0.07
C ILE A 259 24.51 18.68 -1.20
N LEU A 260 24.18 19.80 -1.87
CA LEU A 260 23.16 19.84 -2.92
C LEU A 260 23.64 19.19 -4.22
N GLU A 261 24.91 19.38 -4.59
CA GLU A 261 25.51 18.81 -5.79
C GLU A 261 25.88 17.33 -5.63
N ALA A 262 26.06 16.86 -4.40
CA ALA A 262 26.39 15.46 -4.17
C ALA A 262 25.21 14.53 -4.54
N PRO A 263 25.50 13.35 -5.11
CA PRO A 263 24.49 12.32 -5.33
C PRO A 263 23.76 11.96 -4.04
N LEU A 264 22.44 11.79 -4.12
CA LEU A 264 21.62 11.38 -2.98
C LEU A 264 22.10 10.02 -2.47
N PRO A 265 22.32 9.84 -1.16
CA PRO A 265 22.63 8.52 -0.60
C PRO A 265 21.50 7.53 -0.90
N ASN A 266 21.83 6.30 -1.30
CA ASN A 266 20.86 5.29 -1.79
C ASN A 266 19.65 5.08 -0.86
N ASP A 267 19.86 5.21 0.45
CA ASP A 267 18.85 4.95 1.49
C ASP A 267 18.28 6.24 2.11
N MET A 268 18.55 7.40 1.50
CA MET A 268 18.04 8.68 1.98
C MET A 268 16.94 9.20 1.06
N ASN A 269 15.78 9.51 1.63
CA ASN A 269 14.71 10.21 0.92
C ASN A 269 15.13 11.66 0.60
N ALA A 270 14.88 12.12 -0.62
CA ALA A 270 15.19 13.49 -1.07
C ALA A 270 14.55 14.58 -0.19
N ALA A 271 13.33 14.37 0.29
CA ALA A 271 12.63 15.26 1.20
C ALA A 271 13.32 15.34 2.57
N CYS A 272 13.89 14.24 3.08
CA CYS A 272 14.70 14.27 4.30
C CYS A 272 15.98 15.07 4.11
N ARG A 273 16.62 14.96 2.93
CA ARG A 273 17.82 15.75 2.63
C ARG A 273 17.47 17.23 2.61
N GLN A 274 16.41 17.59 1.89
CA GLN A 274 15.96 18.97 1.79
C GLN A 274 15.60 19.54 3.16
N ALA A 275 14.81 18.82 3.97
CA ALA A 275 14.46 19.24 5.32
C ALA A 275 15.69 19.45 6.22
N THR A 276 16.74 18.63 6.05
CA THR A 276 18.00 18.82 6.79
C THR A 276 18.75 20.05 6.32
N VAL A 277 18.81 20.28 5.00
CA VAL A 277 19.41 21.48 4.42
C VAL A 277 18.68 22.75 4.87
N ASP A 278 17.35 22.75 4.83
CA ASP A 278 16.52 23.87 5.26
C ASP A 278 16.77 24.20 6.74
N ALA A 279 16.85 23.17 7.60
CA ALA A 279 17.19 23.35 9.02
C ALA A 279 18.61 23.90 9.23
N MET A 280 19.59 23.54 8.38
CA MET A 280 20.94 24.10 8.47
C MET A 280 20.98 25.59 8.09
N ILE A 281 20.15 26.00 7.13
CA ILE A 281 19.99 27.40 6.72
C ILE A 281 19.30 28.19 7.83
N GLU A 282 18.19 27.68 8.38
CA GLU A 282 17.40 28.37 9.41
C GLU A 282 18.19 28.62 10.71
N LEU A 283 19.13 27.73 11.05
CA LEU A 283 19.93 27.84 12.27
C LEU A 283 21.17 28.73 12.12
N ASP A 284 21.41 29.35 10.95
CA ASP A 284 22.62 30.11 10.61
C ASP A 284 23.91 29.38 10.99
N GLY A 285 23.87 28.03 10.95
CA GLY A 285 24.92 27.19 11.52
C GLY A 285 26.24 27.29 10.77
N LEU A 286 26.20 27.74 9.51
CA LEU A 286 27.35 27.87 8.63
C LEU A 286 27.92 29.30 8.60
N GLU A 287 27.20 30.30 9.12
CA GLU A 287 27.70 31.69 9.23
C GLU A 287 28.67 31.87 10.41
N VAL A 288 28.83 30.85 11.27
CA VAL A 288 29.72 30.93 12.42
C VAL A 288 31.18 31.18 12.03
N GLU A 289 31.61 30.65 10.87
CA GLU A 289 32.96 30.87 10.35
C GLU A 289 33.19 32.34 10.03
N GLU A 290 32.27 32.97 9.30
CA GLU A 290 32.39 34.37 8.88
C GLU A 290 32.40 35.31 10.08
N ARG A 291 31.53 35.06 11.08
CA ARG A 291 31.54 35.81 12.35
C ARG A 291 32.87 35.70 13.10
N ILE A 292 33.50 34.52 13.11
CA ILE A 292 34.81 34.32 13.74
C ILE A 292 35.89 35.08 12.96
N ILE A 293 35.90 34.97 11.64
CA ILE A 293 36.87 35.65 10.77
C ILE A 293 36.77 37.16 10.94
N GLU A 294 35.56 37.74 10.87
CA GLU A 294 35.33 39.16 11.07
C GLU A 294 35.76 39.62 12.48
N GLY A 295 35.49 38.80 13.51
CA GLY A 295 35.92 39.07 14.87
C GLY A 295 37.45 39.17 15.00
N VAL A 296 38.17 38.24 14.37
CA VAL A 296 39.64 38.23 14.37
C VAL A 296 40.20 39.41 13.58
N ILE A 297 39.68 39.68 12.38
CA ILE A 297 40.10 40.83 11.57
C ILE A 297 39.94 42.12 12.39
N ARG A 298 38.78 42.32 13.00
CA ARG A 298 38.48 43.50 13.82
C ARG A 298 39.46 43.62 14.99
N ALA A 299 39.72 42.53 15.71
CA ALA A 299 40.65 42.52 16.84
C ALA A 299 42.08 42.91 16.42
N VAL A 300 42.56 42.35 15.30
CA VAL A 300 43.89 42.65 14.75
C VAL A 300 44.00 44.10 14.28
N THR A 301 42.99 44.62 13.56
CA THR A 301 42.98 46.01 13.10
C THR A 301 43.01 47.01 14.27
N LEU A 302 42.24 46.75 15.33
CA LEU A 302 42.23 47.57 16.53
C LEU A 302 43.59 47.59 17.22
N TYR A 303 44.26 46.43 17.31
CA TYR A 303 45.61 46.35 17.87
C TYR A 303 46.60 47.21 17.10
N PHE A 304 46.67 47.09 15.76
CA PHE A 304 47.60 47.89 14.96
C PHE A 304 47.29 49.38 14.92
N SER A 305 46.02 49.76 15.04
CA SER A 305 45.62 51.18 15.10
C SER A 305 45.96 51.83 16.45
N SER A 306 46.30 51.03 17.46
CA SER A 306 46.69 51.52 18.78
C SER A 306 48.20 51.71 18.96
N LEU A 307 49.01 51.25 17.99
CA LEU A 307 50.46 51.43 17.94
C LEU A 307 50.82 52.78 17.32
#